data_AF-A0A183AV95-F1
#
_entry.id   AF-A0A183AV95-F1
#
_cell.length_a   1.000
_cell.length_b   1.000
_cell.length_c   1.000
_cell.angle_alpha   90.00
_cell.angle_beta   90.00
_cell.angle_gamma   90.00
#
_symmetry.space_group_name_H-M   'P 1'
#
loop_
_entity.id
_entity.type
_entity.pdbx_description
1 polymer ?
#
loop_
_entity_poly.entity_id
_entity_poly.type
_entity_poly.pdbx_seq_one_letter_code
_entity_poly.pdbx_strand_id
1 'polypeptide(L)'
;LLTLLCLFQISDLGGGIPRSELEVVFNYTYTTARGGGKNKPPAPIGEGGNAPLAGYGYGLPLSRLYAKYFNGDLILASVEGYGTDAIVYLKRNAAEADELLPVFNRTSARQYEAAGIPVADWSNPQFTTGWRRT
;
A
#
# COMPACT_ATOMS: atom_id res chain seq x y z
N LEU A 1 13.86 21.84 -0.90
CA LEU A 1 12.89 20.72 -0.80
C LEU A 1 13.55 19.38 -1.12
N LEU A 2 14.06 19.14 -2.34
CA LEU A 2 14.76 17.89 -2.69
C LEU A 2 16.10 17.64 -1.96
N THR A 3 16.74 18.67 -1.40
CA THR A 3 18.03 18.56 -0.70
C THR A 3 17.94 18.02 0.73
N LEU A 4 16.73 17.96 1.30
CA LEU A 4 16.45 17.51 2.67
C LEU A 4 16.04 16.03 2.74
N LEU A 5 15.79 15.40 1.60
CA LEU A 5 15.35 14.01 1.52
C LEU A 5 16.43 13.16 0.84
N CYS A 6 16.65 11.96 1.38
CA CYS A 6 17.33 10.88 0.69
C CYS A 6 16.28 10.11 -0.13
N LEU A 7 16.58 9.86 -1.42
CA LEU A 7 15.68 9.19 -2.34
C LEU A 7 16.33 7.89 -2.82
N PHE A 8 15.61 6.78 -2.63
CA PHE A 8 15.95 5.50 -3.23
C PHE A 8 14.83 5.12 -4.20
N GLN A 9 15.18 4.90 -5.47
CA GLN A 9 14.26 4.44 -6.49
C GLN A 9 14.66 3.02 -6.92
N ILE A 10 13.70 2.11 -6.86
CA ILE A 10 13.82 0.74 -7.36
C ILE A 10 12.87 0.63 -8.55
N SER A 11 13.42 0.38 -9.73
CA SER A 11 12.67 0.28 -10.98
C SER A 11 12.68 -1.15 -11.49
N ASP A 12 11.53 -1.61 -11.97
CA ASP A 12 11.40 -2.90 -12.65
C ASP A 12 10.80 -2.76 -14.06
N LEU A 13 10.85 -3.86 -14.81
CA LEU A 13 10.15 -4.05 -16.09
C LEU A 13 9.15 -5.21 -15.97
N GLY A 14 8.44 -5.26 -14.84
CA GLY A 14 7.55 -6.37 -14.46
C GLY A 14 6.15 -6.32 -15.07
N GLY A 15 5.89 -5.43 -16.04
CA GLY A 15 4.58 -5.25 -16.66
C GLY A 15 3.64 -4.29 -15.92
N GLY A 16 4.04 -3.76 -14.77
CA GLY A 16 3.31 -2.72 -14.05
C GLY A 16 2.03 -3.19 -13.35
N ILE A 17 1.32 -2.22 -12.76
CA ILE A 17 0.11 -2.39 -11.96
C ILE A 17 -1.01 -1.55 -12.61
N PRO A 18 -2.21 -2.13 -12.84
CA PRO A 18 -3.35 -1.38 -13.36
C PRO A 18 -3.73 -0.21 -12.45
N ARG A 19 -4.14 0.92 -13.05
CA ARG A 19 -4.52 2.15 -12.31
C ARG A 19 -5.60 1.89 -11.25
N SER A 20 -6.54 0.99 -11.53
CA SER A 20 -7.62 0.60 -10.63
C SER A 20 -7.14 -0.16 -9.39
N GLU A 21 -5.93 -0.75 -9.43
CA GLU A 21 -5.38 -1.53 -8.32
C GLU A 21 -4.39 -0.74 -7.46
N LEU A 22 -3.84 0.38 -7.96
CA LEU A 22 -2.81 1.17 -7.28
C LEU A 22 -3.22 1.69 -5.89
N GLU A 23 -4.51 1.91 -5.64
CA GLU A 23 -4.98 2.33 -4.32
C GLU A 23 -5.07 1.16 -3.34
N VAL A 24 -5.45 -0.03 -3.84
CA VAL A 24 -5.68 -1.22 -3.00
C VAL A 24 -4.42 -2.02 -2.72
N VAL A 25 -3.33 -1.84 -3.48
CA VAL A 25 -2.06 -2.56 -3.24
C VAL A 25 -1.43 -2.29 -1.87
N PHE A 26 -1.81 -1.19 -1.21
CA PHE A 26 -1.41 -0.87 0.15
C PHE A 26 -2.36 -1.42 1.22
N ASN A 27 -3.47 -2.06 0.84
CA ASN A 27 -4.35 -2.68 1.82
C ASN A 27 -3.65 -3.91 2.43
N TYR A 28 -3.73 -4.02 3.75
CA TYR A 28 -3.31 -5.23 4.44
C TYR A 28 -4.04 -6.44 3.85
N THR A 29 -3.30 -7.54 3.65
CA THR A 29 -3.76 -8.81 3.08
C THR A 29 -4.08 -8.81 1.59
N TYR A 30 -4.00 -7.66 0.90
CA TYR A 30 -4.15 -7.63 -0.56
C TYR A 30 -2.98 -8.37 -1.23
N THR A 31 -3.30 -9.28 -2.15
CA THR A 31 -2.30 -10.08 -2.87
C THR A 31 -2.87 -10.58 -4.19
N THR A 32 -2.07 -10.50 -5.25
CA THR A 32 -2.38 -11.09 -6.57
C THR A 32 -1.77 -12.48 -6.73
N ALA A 33 -0.90 -12.90 -5.80
CA ALA A 33 -0.29 -14.23 -5.80
C ALA A 33 -1.39 -15.28 -5.59
N ARG A 34 -1.80 -15.92 -6.69
CA ARG A 34 -2.75 -17.02 -6.69
C ARG A 34 -2.12 -18.26 -6.08
N GLY A 35 -2.15 -18.36 -4.76
CA GLY A 35 -1.88 -19.59 -4.03
C GLY A 35 -0.40 -19.98 -3.97
N GLY A 36 0.29 -19.50 -2.94
CA GLY A 36 1.19 -20.35 -2.17
C GLY A 36 0.37 -21.37 -1.38
N GLY A 37 -0.34 -22.26 -2.09
CA GLY A 37 -1.17 -23.34 -1.54
C GLY A 37 -2.34 -22.92 -0.66
N LYS A 38 -3.54 -22.79 -1.23
CA LYS A 38 -4.78 -22.93 -0.43
C LYS A 38 -4.85 -24.26 0.35
N ASN A 39 -3.98 -25.22 -0.02
CA ASN A 39 -3.80 -26.53 0.62
C ASN A 39 -2.38 -26.78 1.15
N LYS A 40 -1.50 -25.77 1.22
CA LYS A 40 -0.15 -25.95 1.77
C LYS A 40 -0.04 -25.14 3.07
N PRO A 41 0.18 -25.77 4.23
CA PRO A 41 0.39 -25.02 5.45
C PRO A 41 1.57 -24.05 5.22
N PRO A 42 1.52 -22.84 5.82
CA PRO A 42 2.66 -21.93 5.77
C PRO A 42 3.88 -22.72 6.22
N ALA A 43 4.92 -22.76 5.37
CA ALA A 43 6.16 -23.41 5.74
C ALA A 43 6.66 -22.75 7.04
N PRO A 44 7.00 -23.54 8.08
CA PRO A 44 7.50 -22.98 9.32
C PRO A 44 8.70 -22.07 9.02
N ILE A 45 8.66 -20.87 9.59
CA ILE A 45 9.75 -19.89 9.52
C ILE A 45 10.95 -20.55 10.23
N GLY A 46 11.89 -21.11 9.47
CA GLY A 46 13.13 -21.67 10.04
C GLY A 46 13.64 -22.96 9.41
N GLU A 47 12.84 -23.69 8.64
CA GLU A 47 13.35 -24.84 7.88
C GLU A 47 13.64 -24.39 6.45
N GLY A 48 14.83 -24.74 5.92
CA GLY A 48 15.41 -24.26 4.67
C GLY A 48 14.67 -24.60 3.36
N GLY A 49 13.34 -24.54 3.34
CA GLY A 49 12.51 -24.53 2.15
C GLY A 49 12.17 -23.10 1.73
N ASN A 50 12.25 -22.85 0.42
CA ASN A 50 11.91 -21.57 -0.20
C ASN A 50 10.54 -21.06 0.27
N ALA A 51 10.54 -20.09 1.20
CA ALA A 51 9.33 -19.38 1.59
C ALA A 51 8.77 -18.66 0.35
N PRO A 52 7.44 -18.65 0.16
CA PRO A 52 6.85 -17.97 -0.98
C PRO A 52 7.20 -16.48 -0.94
N LEU A 53 7.75 -15.95 -2.04
CA LEU A 53 8.17 -14.55 -2.15
C LEU A 53 7.00 -13.56 -2.00
N ALA A 54 5.78 -13.99 -2.33
CA ALA A 54 4.56 -13.22 -2.20
C ALA A 54 3.40 -14.12 -1.73
N GLY A 55 2.35 -13.51 -1.16
CA GLY A 55 1.15 -14.24 -0.76
C GLY A 55 0.48 -13.73 0.51
N TYR A 56 1.24 -13.15 1.45
CA TYR A 56 0.67 -12.66 2.70
C TYR A 56 0.08 -11.25 2.60
N GLY A 57 0.53 -10.42 1.65
CA GLY A 57 -0.03 -9.08 1.44
C GLY A 57 0.29 -8.05 2.52
N TYR A 58 1.39 -8.23 3.27
CA TYR A 58 1.84 -7.26 4.29
C TYR A 58 3.06 -6.42 3.87
N GLY A 59 3.80 -6.84 2.83
CA GLY A 59 5.08 -6.22 2.46
C GLY A 59 4.96 -4.72 2.19
N LEU A 60 4.18 -4.33 1.18
CA LEU A 60 3.98 -2.91 0.80
C LEU A 60 3.46 -2.03 1.94
N PRO A 61 2.36 -2.36 2.65
CA PRO A 61 1.90 -1.53 3.75
C PRO A 61 2.91 -1.40 4.89
N LEU A 62 3.61 -2.48 5.26
CA LEU A 62 4.63 -2.42 6.31
C LEU A 62 5.84 -1.61 5.88
N SER A 63 6.35 -1.79 4.66
CA SER A 63 7.46 -0.98 4.14
C SER A 63 7.13 0.50 4.13
N ARG A 64 5.88 0.86 3.78
CA ARG A 64 5.41 2.26 3.86
C ARG A 64 5.32 2.76 5.30
N LEU A 65 4.87 1.92 6.24
CA LEU A 65 4.85 2.26 7.67
C LEU A 65 6.28 2.55 8.19
N TYR A 66 7.26 1.71 7.83
CA TYR A 66 8.66 1.92 8.21
C TYR A 66 9.23 3.22 7.65
N ALA A 67 8.94 3.57 6.39
CA ALA A 67 9.38 4.84 5.82
C ALA A 67 8.73 6.04 6.54
N LYS A 68 7.43 5.96 6.81
CA LYS A 68 6.68 7.04 7.50
C LYS A 68 7.08 7.23 8.95
N TYR A 69 7.58 6.20 9.62
CA TYR A 69 7.95 6.26 11.03
C TYR A 69 8.95 7.39 11.31
N PHE A 70 9.90 7.67 10.41
CA PHE A 70 10.84 8.79 10.52
C PHE A 70 10.52 9.93 9.54
N ASN A 71 9.24 10.28 9.41
CA ASN A 71 8.73 11.33 8.51
C ASN A 71 9.14 11.19 7.03
N GLY A 72 9.38 9.96 6.57
CA GLY A 72 9.54 9.61 5.16
C GLY A 72 8.21 9.23 4.49
N ASP A 73 8.29 8.63 3.31
CA ASP A 73 7.16 7.94 2.67
C ASP A 73 7.66 6.91 1.63
N LEU A 74 6.78 5.99 1.25
CA LEU A 74 6.96 5.08 0.11
C LEU A 74 5.85 5.34 -0.90
N ILE A 75 6.24 5.65 -2.14
CA ILE A 75 5.34 5.92 -3.26
C ILE A 75 5.60 4.87 -4.35
N LEU A 76 4.52 4.35 -4.95
CA LEU A 76 4.60 3.54 -6.15
C LEU A 76 4.15 4.37 -7.35
N ALA A 77 4.98 4.40 -8.40
CA ALA A 77 4.64 4.93 -9.71
C ALA A 77 4.72 3.78 -10.71
N SER A 78 3.57 3.36 -11.24
CA SER A 78 3.50 2.20 -12.14
C SER A 78 2.92 2.58 -13.49
N VAL A 79 3.46 1.94 -14.53
CA VAL A 79 2.97 2.03 -15.91
C VAL A 79 2.54 0.63 -16.34
N GLU A 80 1.23 0.44 -16.48
CA GLU A 80 0.63 -0.81 -16.93
C GLU A 80 1.16 -1.20 -18.32
N GLY A 81 1.57 -2.46 -18.46
CA GLY A 81 2.23 -2.99 -19.64
C GLY A 81 3.75 -2.75 -19.71
N TYR A 82 4.35 -2.02 -18.76
CA TYR A 82 5.78 -1.70 -18.75
C TYR A 82 6.47 -2.13 -17.46
N GLY A 83 6.20 -1.46 -16.34
CA GLY A 83 6.98 -1.64 -15.12
C GLY A 83 6.53 -0.74 -13.98
N THR A 84 7.19 -0.90 -12.83
CA THR A 84 6.89 -0.14 -11.61
C THR A 84 8.16 0.45 -11.02
N ASP A 85 8.05 1.70 -10.58
CA ASP A 85 9.03 2.40 -9.77
C ASP A 85 8.52 2.48 -8.33
N ALA A 86 9.28 1.91 -7.39
CA ALA A 86 9.10 2.10 -5.96
C ALA A 86 10.09 3.15 -5.46
N ILE A 87 9.55 4.24 -4.92
CA ILE A 87 10.33 5.40 -4.50
C ILE A 87 10.19 5.55 -2.99
N VAL A 88 11.32 5.45 -2.28
CA VAL A 88 11.39 5.64 -0.82
C VAL A 88 12.04 6.99 -0.54
N TYR A 89 11.32 7.82 0.22
CA TYR A 89 11.80 9.09 0.75
C TYR A 89 12.13 8.93 2.22
N LEU A 90 13.34 9.31 2.60
CA LEU A 90 13.78 9.37 4.00
C LEU A 90 14.35 10.75 4.31
N LYS A 91 14.37 11.12 5.58
CA LYS A 91 15.07 12.33 6.03
C LYS A 91 16.57 12.17 5.83
N ARG A 92 17.21 13.19 5.26
CA ARG A 92 18.66 13.21 5.07
C ARG A 92 19.40 13.43 6.40
N ASN A 93 18.82 14.23 7.28
CA ASN A 93 19.40 14.60 8.56
C ASN A 93 18.68 13.84 9.69
N ALA A 94 19.45 13.22 10.59
CA ALA A 94 18.88 12.51 11.74
C ALA A 94 18.10 13.44 12.69
N ALA A 95 18.49 14.72 12.80
CA ALA A 95 17.80 15.71 13.63
C ALA A 95 16.39 16.07 13.12
N GLU A 96 16.05 15.71 11.89
CA GLU A 96 14.72 15.92 11.30
C GLU A 96 13.92 14.61 11.17
N ALA A 97 14.52 13.49 11.61
CA ALA A 97 13.97 12.14 11.55
C ALA A 97 13.26 11.81 12.86
N ASP A 98 12.22 12.59 13.17
CA ASP A 98 11.41 12.38 14.38
C ASP A 98 10.43 11.22 14.19
N GLU A 99 10.08 10.56 15.30
CA GLU A 99 9.13 9.45 15.29
C GLU A 99 7.70 9.95 15.05
N LEU A 100 7.03 9.37 14.05
CA LEU A 100 5.62 9.60 13.77
C LEU A 100 4.76 8.57 14.51
N LEU A 101 4.38 8.90 15.75
CA LEU A 101 3.58 8.01 16.60
C LEU A 101 2.08 8.31 16.50
N PRO A 102 1.22 7.26 16.46
CA PRO A 102 -0.22 7.45 16.59
C PRO A 102 -0.57 7.91 18.01
N VAL A 103 -1.32 9.01 18.12
CA VAL A 103 -1.81 9.54 19.40
C VAL A 103 -3.29 9.27 19.52
N PHE A 104 -3.70 8.54 20.56
CA PHE A 104 -5.11 8.35 20.86
C PHE A 104 -5.69 9.62 21.49
N ASN A 105 -6.66 10.23 20.81
CA ASN A 105 -7.38 11.43 21.25
C ASN A 105 -8.83 11.42 20.72
N ARG A 106 -9.59 12.49 21.00
CA ARG A 106 -10.98 12.63 20.53
C ARG A 106 -11.11 12.56 19.00
N THR A 107 -10.13 13.07 18.25
CA THR A 107 -10.12 13.05 16.79
C THR A 107 -9.86 11.64 16.26
N SER A 108 -8.91 10.90 16.81
CA SER A 108 -8.64 9.52 16.40
C SER A 108 -9.76 8.57 16.82
N ALA A 109 -10.38 8.79 17.98
CA ALA A 109 -11.52 7.98 18.44
C ALA A 109 -12.71 8.05 17.48
N ARG A 110 -13.00 9.24 16.93
CA ARG A 110 -14.04 9.45 15.91
C ARG A 110 -13.82 8.66 14.63
N GLN A 111 -12.60 8.24 14.31
CA GLN A 111 -12.33 7.40 13.13
C GLN A 111 -12.87 5.96 13.32
N TYR A 112 -13.05 5.52 14.57
CA TYR A 112 -13.60 4.21 14.93
C TYR A 112 -15.07 4.26 15.34
N GLU A 113 -15.58 5.43 15.73
CA GLU A 113 -17.01 5.64 15.90
C GLU A 113 -17.68 5.36 14.55
N ALA A 114 -18.62 4.41 14.52
CA ALA A 114 -19.26 3.96 13.29
C ALA A 114 -19.88 5.16 12.55
N ALA A 115 -19.17 5.66 11.54
CA ALA A 115 -19.76 6.52 10.55
C ALA A 115 -20.89 5.71 9.90
N GLY A 116 -22.12 6.21 9.94
CA GLY A 116 -23.21 5.64 9.17
C GLY A 116 -22.79 5.45 7.71
N ILE A 117 -23.52 4.61 6.97
CA ILE A 117 -23.23 4.29 5.56
C ILE A 117 -22.78 5.57 4.83
N PRO A 118 -21.49 5.69 4.46
CA PRO A 118 -20.97 6.94 3.92
C PRO A 118 -21.68 7.23 2.59
N VAL A 119 -22.34 8.39 2.52
CA VAL A 119 -22.91 8.88 1.26
C VAL A 119 -21.73 9.34 0.41
N ALA A 120 -21.64 8.85 -0.82
CA ALA A 120 -20.54 9.23 -1.71
C ALA A 120 -20.60 10.72 -2.03
N ASP A 121 -19.48 11.42 -1.86
CA ASP A 121 -19.35 12.85 -2.18
C ASP A 121 -19.43 13.12 -3.70
N TRP A 122 -19.18 12.10 -4.52
CA TRP A 122 -19.16 12.18 -5.97
C TRP A 122 -20.24 11.31 -6.61
N SER A 123 -20.73 11.75 -7.77
CA SER A 123 -21.66 10.98 -8.58
C SER A 123 -21.03 9.66 -9.02
N ASN A 124 -21.67 8.54 -8.71
CA ASN A 124 -21.21 7.24 -9.20
C ASN A 124 -21.96 6.85 -10.49
N PRO A 125 -21.31 6.85 -11.67
CA PRO A 125 -21.95 6.52 -12.93
C PRO A 125 -22.47 5.07 -12.99
N GLN A 126 -21.94 4.16 -12.16
CA GLN A 126 -22.38 2.76 -12.11
C GLN A 126 -23.79 2.60 -11.54
N PHE A 127 -24.28 3.58 -10.76
CA PHE A 127 -25.63 3.58 -10.20
C PHE A 127 -26.59 4.53 -10.94
N THR A 128 -26.09 5.53 -11.67
CA THR A 128 -26.93 6.57 -12.29
C THR A 128 -27.38 6.25 -13.71
N THR A 129 -26.75 5.31 -14.43
CA THR A 129 -27.18 4.92 -15.78
C THR A 129 -28.21 3.78 -15.76
N GLY A 130 -29.39 4.03 -15.18
CA GLY A 130 -30.52 3.10 -15.19
C GLY A 130 -31.36 3.06 -16.47
N TRP A 131 -31.00 3.80 -17.54
CA TRP A 131 -31.87 3.99 -18.71
C TRP A 131 -31.33 3.47 -20.07
N ARG A 132 -30.32 2.60 -20.12
CA ARG A 132 -29.93 1.98 -21.40
C ARG A 132 -29.63 0.49 -21.28
N ARG A 133 -30.69 -0.30 -21.15
CA ARG A 133 -30.73 -1.70 -21.60
C ARG A 133 -32.13 -2.01 -22.14
N THR A 134 -32.33 -1.66 -23.41
CA THR A 134 -33.28 -2.28 -24.34
C THR A 134 -32.54 -2.51 -25.63
#